data_AF-A0A6H2H292-F1
#
_entry.id   AF-A0A6H2H292-F1
#
_cell.length_a   1.000
_cell.length_b   1.000
_cell.length_c   1.000
_cell.angle_alpha   90.00
_cell.angle_beta   90.00
_cell.angle_gamma   90.00
#
_symmetry.space_group_name_H-M   'P 1'
#
loop_
_entity.id
_entity.type
_entity.pdbx_description
1 polymer ?
#
loop_
_entity_poly.entity_id
_entity_poly.type
_entity_poly.pdbx_seq_one_letter_code
_entity_poly.pdbx_strand_id
1 'polypeptide(L)'
;MIHRFLDPLQNWSAISVQRQAENFLAIINSIYGLKAPEAFQAQMVLLLGCLYRQLSASPDPITVLNIESGTNLSFFSSILHSFNAQHRYVTFRLPSSTVSATAAGAFIRGQDLHDLALLSEKTFSFILIDIELTQLSGEGNLIASCKRLLRPGGQLAAFGSGRCSIDIKELEHDGACEIFQLGEESFVWSYTKNLVCPDFFAPPYIHELNLLQHELEQKMQALFAAPFCSERSSDYQPFLSNAIYAAREMERHLSLSRPLFYDLDLKNQANDLTHSLLDLAVAIAMESDEAFFLARVLEQFSTWKACLSI
;
A
#
# COMPACT_ATOMS: atom_id res chain seq x y z
N MET A 1 -10.21 -0.14 -8.99
CA MET A 1 -9.32 0.59 -9.92
C MET A 1 -7.89 0.27 -9.52
N ILE A 2 -7.19 -0.59 -10.27
CA ILE A 2 -5.85 -1.10 -9.93
C ILE A 2 -4.80 -0.27 -10.70
N HIS A 3 -4.61 0.98 -10.30
CA HIS A 3 -3.61 1.87 -10.91
C HIS A 3 -2.29 1.83 -10.14
N ARG A 4 -1.56 0.70 -10.19
CA ARG A 4 -0.14 0.61 -9.78
C ARG A 4 0.63 -0.49 -10.55
N PHE A 5 0.32 -0.69 -11.84
CA PHE A 5 0.98 -1.71 -12.69
C PHE A 5 1.95 -1.12 -13.75
N LEU A 6 2.34 0.15 -13.69
CA LEU A 6 3.14 0.79 -14.75
C LEU A 6 4.37 1.53 -14.23
N ASP A 7 5.10 0.96 -13.27
CA ASP A 7 6.48 1.37 -13.00
C ASP A 7 7.44 0.26 -13.52
N PRO A 8 8.08 0.46 -14.69
CA PRO A 8 9.03 -0.50 -15.25
C PRO A 8 10.42 -0.48 -14.61
N LEU A 9 10.73 0.46 -13.69
CA LEU A 9 12.09 0.60 -13.17
C LEU A 9 12.25 0.52 -11.65
N GLN A 10 11.19 0.54 -10.84
CA GLN A 10 11.26 0.03 -9.47
C GLN A 10 9.86 -0.09 -8.85
N ASN A 11 9.24 -1.25 -9.09
CA ASN A 11 8.13 -1.70 -8.25
C ASN A 11 8.58 -1.66 -6.78
N TRP A 12 7.79 -1.06 -5.90
CA TRP A 12 8.13 -1.04 -4.49
C TRP A 12 8.14 -2.48 -3.99
N SER A 13 7.25 -3.38 -4.39
CA SER A 13 7.28 -4.76 -3.87
C SER A 13 8.57 -5.54 -4.17
N ALA A 14 8.84 -6.57 -3.34
CA ALA A 14 9.94 -7.51 -3.52
C ALA A 14 9.93 -8.29 -4.87
N ILE A 15 8.83 -8.27 -5.62
CA ILE A 15 8.70 -8.89 -6.94
C ILE A 15 8.26 -7.88 -8.02
N SER A 16 8.64 -8.11 -9.29
CA SER A 16 8.28 -7.21 -10.39
C SER A 16 6.77 -7.15 -10.64
N VAL A 17 6.31 -6.07 -11.24
CA VAL A 17 4.88 -5.82 -11.54
C VAL A 17 4.28 -6.95 -12.38
N GLN A 18 5.00 -7.35 -13.44
CA GLN A 18 4.61 -8.46 -14.30
C GLN A 18 4.43 -9.75 -13.49
N ARG A 19 5.37 -10.05 -12.59
CA ARG A 19 5.32 -11.25 -11.75
C ARG A 19 4.17 -11.21 -10.74
N GLN A 20 3.83 -10.03 -10.21
CA GLN A 20 2.62 -9.88 -9.39
C GLN A 20 1.35 -10.22 -10.18
N ALA A 21 1.22 -9.70 -11.40
CA ALA A 21 0.06 -9.95 -12.25
C ALA A 21 -0.07 -11.43 -12.64
N GLU A 22 1.05 -12.06 -13.01
CA GLU A 22 1.12 -13.50 -13.30
C GLU A 22 0.73 -14.35 -12.09
N ASN A 23 1.28 -14.04 -10.91
CA ASN A 23 0.95 -14.74 -9.66
C ASN A 23 -0.54 -14.57 -9.32
N PHE A 24 -1.06 -13.35 -9.40
CA PHE A 24 -2.45 -13.05 -9.08
C PHE A 24 -3.42 -13.77 -10.03
N LEU A 25 -3.12 -13.78 -11.34
CA LEU A 25 -3.91 -14.51 -12.32
C LEU A 25 -3.90 -16.02 -12.08
N ALA A 26 -2.73 -16.60 -11.77
CA ALA A 26 -2.61 -18.02 -11.45
C ALA A 26 -3.44 -18.39 -10.20
N ILE A 27 -3.44 -17.52 -9.20
CA ILE A 27 -4.24 -17.65 -7.97
C ILE A 27 -5.75 -17.59 -8.28
N ILE A 28 -6.20 -16.62 -9.07
CA ILE A 28 -7.60 -16.50 -9.49
C ILE A 28 -8.04 -17.78 -10.21
N ASN A 29 -7.24 -18.24 -11.19
CA ASN A 29 -7.54 -19.47 -11.92
C ASN A 29 -7.61 -20.68 -11.00
N SER A 30 -6.75 -20.76 -9.98
CA SER A 30 -6.80 -21.84 -8.99
C SER A 30 -8.06 -21.79 -8.13
N ILE A 31 -8.54 -20.60 -7.77
CA ILE A 31 -9.76 -20.43 -6.94
C ILE A 31 -11.00 -20.80 -7.74
N TYR A 32 -11.13 -20.32 -8.98
CA TYR A 32 -12.25 -20.68 -9.85
C TYR A 32 -12.21 -22.13 -10.35
N GLY A 33 -11.06 -22.81 -10.18
CA GLY A 33 -10.96 -24.26 -10.35
C GLY A 33 -11.51 -25.08 -9.16
N LEU A 34 -11.77 -24.46 -8.01
CA LEU A 34 -12.33 -25.15 -6.83
C LEU A 34 -13.81 -25.49 -7.05
N LYS A 35 -14.24 -26.67 -6.61
CA LYS A 35 -15.67 -27.03 -6.52
C LYS A 35 -16.32 -26.37 -5.30
N ALA A 36 -16.42 -25.05 -5.32
CA ALA A 36 -17.01 -24.23 -4.27
C ALA A 36 -18.08 -23.28 -4.87
N PRO A 37 -19.01 -22.75 -4.07
CA PRO A 37 -19.97 -21.75 -4.54
C PRO A 37 -19.27 -20.51 -5.13
N GLU A 38 -19.84 -19.92 -6.17
CA GLU A 38 -19.29 -18.73 -6.82
C GLU A 38 -19.12 -17.56 -5.83
N ALA A 39 -20.07 -17.40 -4.90
CA ALA A 39 -20.00 -16.39 -3.85
C ALA A 39 -18.79 -16.57 -2.92
N PHE A 40 -18.39 -17.81 -2.63
CA PHE A 40 -17.17 -18.11 -1.86
C PHE A 40 -15.92 -17.83 -2.69
N GLN A 41 -15.90 -18.22 -3.95
CA GLN A 41 -14.77 -17.94 -4.86
C GLN A 41 -14.54 -16.42 -5.00
N ALA A 42 -15.60 -15.65 -5.21
CA ALA A 42 -15.53 -14.19 -5.30
C ALA A 42 -15.05 -13.55 -3.98
N GLN A 43 -15.53 -14.05 -2.83
CA GLN A 43 -15.09 -13.60 -1.50
C GLN A 43 -13.58 -13.80 -1.34
N MET A 44 -13.07 -14.97 -1.70
CA MET A 44 -11.64 -15.27 -1.67
C MET A 44 -10.82 -14.34 -2.55
N VAL A 45 -11.25 -14.10 -3.81
CA VAL A 45 -10.55 -13.19 -4.73
C VAL A 45 -10.48 -11.77 -4.15
N LEU A 46 -11.54 -11.27 -3.52
CA LEU A 46 -11.55 -9.93 -2.92
C LEU A 46 -10.62 -9.82 -1.70
N LEU A 47 -10.63 -10.82 -0.81
CA LEU A 47 -9.73 -10.84 0.35
C LEU A 47 -8.26 -10.85 -0.08
N LEU A 48 -7.96 -11.58 -1.15
CA LEU A 48 -6.63 -11.63 -1.74
C LEU A 48 -6.25 -10.33 -2.41
N GLY A 49 -7.19 -9.68 -3.09
CA GLY A 49 -6.99 -8.34 -3.63
C GLY A 49 -6.59 -7.34 -2.54
N CYS A 50 -7.18 -7.45 -1.34
CA CYS A 50 -6.80 -6.63 -0.19
C CYS A 50 -5.38 -6.93 0.30
N LEU A 51 -5.02 -8.22 0.46
CA LEU A 51 -3.66 -8.58 0.85
C LEU A 51 -2.62 -8.15 -0.19
N TYR A 52 -2.89 -8.37 -1.48
CA TYR A 52 -2.01 -7.94 -2.57
C TYR A 52 -1.81 -6.42 -2.55
N ARG A 53 -2.87 -5.64 -2.29
CA ARG A 53 -2.75 -4.18 -2.13
C ARG A 53 -1.72 -3.82 -1.06
N GLN A 54 -1.72 -4.53 0.08
CA GLN A 54 -0.75 -4.32 1.16
C GLN A 54 0.67 -4.80 0.82
N LEU A 55 0.81 -5.95 0.17
CA LEU A 55 2.11 -6.49 -0.24
C LEU A 55 2.77 -5.69 -1.37
N SER A 56 1.96 -5.15 -2.27
CA SER A 56 2.44 -4.33 -3.39
C SER A 56 2.76 -2.90 -2.99
N ALA A 57 2.28 -2.43 -1.83
CA ALA A 57 2.53 -1.07 -1.33
C ALA A 57 3.96 -0.88 -0.80
N SER A 58 4.68 -1.94 -0.45
CA SER A 58 6.01 -1.84 0.17
C SER A 58 6.86 -3.10 -0.01
N PRO A 59 8.18 -3.00 -0.28
CA PRO A 59 9.08 -4.16 -0.29
C PRO A 59 9.36 -4.75 1.10
N ASP A 60 9.02 -4.02 2.16
CA ASP A 60 9.38 -4.44 3.51
C ASP A 60 8.53 -5.63 3.95
N PRO A 61 9.10 -6.55 4.74
CA PRO A 61 8.34 -7.60 5.37
C PRO A 61 7.19 -7.05 6.22
N ILE A 62 5.96 -7.25 5.77
CA ILE A 62 4.76 -6.99 6.56
C ILE A 62 4.49 -8.09 7.59
N THR A 63 3.77 -7.72 8.65
CA THR A 63 3.21 -8.66 9.63
C THR A 63 1.70 -8.72 9.42
N VAL A 64 1.19 -9.93 9.21
CA VAL A 64 -0.22 -10.21 8.94
C VAL A 64 -0.82 -10.98 10.09
N LEU A 65 -2.02 -10.59 10.55
CA LEU A 65 -2.80 -11.31 11.54
C LEU A 65 -3.99 -12.00 10.87
N ASN A 66 -4.20 -13.27 11.22
CA ASN A 66 -5.32 -14.08 10.76
C ASN A 66 -6.16 -14.54 11.95
N ILE A 67 -7.45 -14.21 11.91
CA ILE A 67 -8.44 -14.57 12.92
C ILE A 67 -9.59 -15.27 12.20
N GLU A 68 -9.42 -16.56 11.93
CA GLU A 68 -10.42 -17.38 11.24
C GLU A 68 -10.39 -18.82 11.76
N SER A 69 -11.38 -19.62 11.36
CA SER A 69 -11.48 -21.04 11.70
C SER A 69 -10.41 -21.95 11.05
N GLY A 70 -9.54 -21.39 10.21
CA GLY A 70 -8.35 -22.05 9.64
C GLY A 70 -8.52 -22.55 8.20
N THR A 71 -9.60 -22.17 7.52
CA THR A 71 -9.89 -22.57 6.13
C THR A 71 -8.93 -21.95 5.11
N ASN A 72 -8.39 -20.76 5.37
CA ASN A 72 -7.61 -20.01 4.37
C ASN A 72 -6.13 -19.87 4.74
N LEU A 73 -5.72 -20.34 5.92
CA LEU A 73 -4.36 -20.24 6.47
C LEU A 73 -3.25 -20.66 5.49
N SER A 74 -3.40 -21.82 4.84
CA SER A 74 -2.40 -22.34 3.90
C SER A 74 -2.29 -21.45 2.67
N PHE A 75 -3.42 -20.96 2.18
CA PHE A 75 -3.50 -20.14 0.99
C PHE A 75 -2.84 -18.77 1.18
N PHE A 76 -3.19 -18.07 2.26
CA PHE A 76 -2.61 -16.76 2.59
C PHE A 76 -1.12 -16.86 2.92
N SER A 77 -0.70 -17.88 3.66
CA SER A 77 0.72 -18.08 3.99
C SER A 77 1.57 -18.36 2.74
N SER A 78 1.10 -19.19 1.80
CA SER A 78 1.80 -19.44 0.54
C SER A 78 2.01 -18.17 -0.27
N ILE A 79 1.03 -17.26 -0.29
CA ILE A 79 1.13 -15.98 -1.00
C ILE A 79 2.16 -15.06 -0.35
N LEU A 80 2.12 -14.95 0.98
CA LEU A 80 3.13 -14.17 1.72
C LEU A 80 4.54 -14.65 1.38
N HIS A 81 4.80 -15.95 1.44
CA HIS A 81 6.12 -16.51 1.09
C HIS A 81 6.53 -16.25 -0.36
N SER A 82 5.58 -16.20 -1.29
CA SER A 82 5.88 -15.93 -2.70
C SER A 82 6.39 -14.50 -2.94
N PHE A 83 6.04 -13.54 -2.07
CA PHE A 83 6.56 -12.17 -2.12
C PHE A 83 7.89 -12.06 -1.38
N ASN A 84 7.95 -12.51 -0.12
CA ASN A 84 9.17 -12.48 0.68
C ASN A 84 9.06 -13.46 1.87
N ALA A 85 10.03 -14.35 2.02
CA ALA A 85 10.04 -15.34 3.11
C ALA A 85 10.14 -14.72 4.52
N GLN A 86 10.50 -13.42 4.62
CA GLN A 86 10.57 -12.69 5.89
C GLN A 86 9.21 -12.16 6.37
N HIS A 87 8.16 -12.21 5.54
CA HIS A 87 6.80 -11.85 5.98
C HIS A 87 6.38 -12.71 7.18
N ARG A 88 5.78 -12.06 8.18
CA ARG A 88 5.33 -12.75 9.39
C ARG A 88 3.82 -12.98 9.31
N TYR A 89 3.41 -14.22 9.48
CA TYR A 89 2.00 -14.59 9.52
C TYR A 89 1.65 -15.04 10.93
N VAL A 90 0.77 -14.31 11.61
CA VAL A 90 0.31 -14.63 12.96
C VAL A 90 -1.11 -15.11 12.85
N THR A 91 -1.44 -16.23 13.49
CA THR A 91 -2.82 -16.75 13.50
C THR A 91 -3.27 -17.05 14.91
N PHE A 92 -4.54 -16.76 15.20
CA PHE A 92 -5.24 -17.35 16.33
C PHE A 92 -5.92 -18.63 15.87
N ARG A 93 -5.80 -19.70 16.66
CA ARG A 93 -6.42 -20.99 16.34
C ARG A 93 -7.56 -21.23 17.31
N LEU A 94 -8.78 -21.35 16.80
CA LEU A 94 -9.90 -21.79 17.61
C LEU A 94 -9.69 -23.26 18.04
N PRO A 95 -10.10 -23.65 19.26
CA PRO A 95 -9.88 -24.99 19.82
C PRO A 95 -10.35 -26.16 18.94
N SER A 96 -11.30 -25.94 18.03
CA SER A 96 -11.89 -26.95 17.14
C SER A 96 -11.14 -27.19 15.82
N SER A 97 -10.16 -26.34 15.48
CA SER A 97 -9.40 -26.47 14.23
C SER A 97 -8.41 -27.62 14.30
N THR A 98 -8.43 -28.55 13.34
CA THR A 98 -7.49 -29.71 13.21
C THR A 98 -6.32 -29.45 12.27
N VAL A 99 -6.20 -28.24 11.71
CA VAL A 99 -5.20 -27.92 10.68
C VAL A 99 -3.78 -27.97 11.26
N SER A 100 -2.95 -28.87 10.72
CA SER A 100 -1.51 -28.94 11.01
C SER A 100 -0.84 -27.70 10.43
N ALA A 101 -0.29 -26.83 11.28
CA ALA A 101 0.42 -25.63 10.86
C ALA A 101 1.82 -26.01 10.35
N THR A 102 1.90 -26.48 9.12
CA THR A 102 3.17 -26.68 8.38
C THR A 102 3.48 -25.55 7.42
N ALA A 103 2.71 -24.46 7.45
CA ALA A 103 2.99 -23.30 6.64
C ALA A 103 4.22 -22.56 7.21
N ALA A 104 5.28 -22.43 6.41
CA ALA A 104 6.51 -21.76 6.81
C ALA A 104 6.19 -20.36 7.38
N GLY A 105 6.96 -19.86 8.37
CA GLY A 105 6.83 -18.49 8.88
C GLY A 105 5.52 -18.14 9.63
N ALA A 106 4.60 -19.10 9.83
CA ALA A 106 3.41 -18.89 10.63
C ALA A 106 3.69 -19.07 12.13
N PHE A 107 3.51 -18.01 12.92
CA PHE A 107 3.59 -18.07 14.38
C PHE A 107 2.17 -18.15 14.97
N ILE A 108 1.82 -19.29 15.55
CA ILE A 108 0.58 -19.43 16.32
C ILE A 108 0.82 -18.78 17.68
N ARG A 109 0.07 -17.73 18.03
CA ARG A 109 0.31 -16.98 19.28
C ARG A 109 -0.77 -17.11 20.35
N GLY A 110 -1.94 -17.65 20.07
CA GLY A 110 -2.98 -17.81 21.09
C GLY A 110 -4.01 -18.88 20.76
N GLN A 111 -4.58 -19.45 21.82
CA GLN A 111 -5.65 -20.46 21.78
C GLN A 111 -7.03 -19.81 21.92
N ASP A 112 -7.09 -18.59 22.45
CA ASP A 112 -8.34 -17.83 22.68
C ASP A 112 -8.24 -16.40 22.13
N LEU A 113 -9.40 -15.83 21.74
CA LEU A 113 -9.49 -14.46 21.20
C LEU A 113 -9.12 -13.39 22.25
N HIS A 114 -9.27 -13.69 23.53
CA HIS A 114 -8.88 -12.82 24.65
C HIS A 114 -7.39 -12.43 24.65
N ASP A 115 -6.54 -13.25 24.03
CA ASP A 115 -5.11 -12.99 23.91
C ASP A 115 -4.79 -11.83 22.93
N LEU A 116 -5.76 -11.33 22.16
CA LEU A 116 -5.59 -10.14 21.30
C LEU A 116 -5.18 -8.90 22.10
N ALA A 117 -5.60 -8.80 23.37
CA ALA A 117 -5.20 -7.72 24.26
C ALA A 117 -3.69 -7.71 24.54
N LEU A 118 -3.04 -8.88 24.48
CA LEU A 118 -1.61 -9.05 24.75
C LEU A 118 -0.71 -8.71 23.56
N LEU A 119 -1.30 -8.50 22.38
CA LEU A 119 -0.56 -8.12 21.19
C LEU A 119 -0.21 -6.63 21.20
N SER A 120 1.00 -6.33 20.75
CA SER A 120 1.49 -4.96 20.59
C SER A 120 0.62 -4.18 19.61
N GLU A 121 0.30 -2.93 19.98
CA GLU A 121 -0.43 -2.02 19.12
C GLU A 121 0.34 -1.63 17.87
N LYS A 122 -0.37 -1.18 16.84
CA LYS A 122 0.22 -0.63 15.60
C LYS A 122 1.27 -1.52 14.94
N THR A 123 1.09 -2.84 15.02
CA THR A 123 2.08 -3.83 14.58
C THR A 123 1.72 -4.44 13.23
N PHE A 124 0.43 -4.63 12.95
CA PHE A 124 -0.02 -5.41 11.81
C PHE A 124 -0.33 -4.53 10.60
N SER A 125 0.16 -4.93 9.44
CA SER A 125 -0.10 -4.28 8.15
C SER A 125 -1.39 -4.79 7.51
N PHE A 126 -1.71 -6.06 7.75
CA PHE A 126 -2.95 -6.66 7.30
C PHE A 126 -3.55 -7.49 8.43
N ILE A 127 -4.85 -7.37 8.65
CA ILE A 127 -5.59 -8.23 9.57
C ILE A 127 -6.78 -8.81 8.81
N LEU A 128 -6.92 -10.13 8.85
CA LEU A 128 -8.04 -10.87 8.30
C LEU A 128 -8.91 -11.40 9.43
N ILE A 129 -10.21 -11.13 9.39
CA ILE A 129 -11.16 -11.64 10.38
C ILE A 129 -12.37 -12.34 9.72
N ASP A 130 -12.67 -13.53 10.22
CA ASP A 130 -13.96 -14.18 10.00
C ASP A 130 -14.96 -13.61 11.01
N ILE A 131 -15.97 -12.88 10.53
CA ILE A 131 -16.90 -12.19 11.40
C ILE A 131 -17.78 -13.15 12.19
N GLU A 132 -17.96 -14.39 11.73
CA GLU A 132 -18.77 -15.37 12.45
C GLU A 132 -18.16 -15.67 13.84
N LEU A 133 -16.86 -15.39 14.02
CA LEU A 133 -16.16 -15.48 15.29
C LEU A 133 -16.51 -14.36 16.28
N THR A 134 -16.99 -13.21 15.80
CA THR A 134 -17.44 -12.11 16.68
C THR A 134 -18.66 -12.51 17.50
N GLN A 135 -19.50 -13.40 16.96
CA GLN A 135 -20.69 -13.90 17.66
C GLN A 135 -20.32 -14.91 18.74
N LEU A 136 -19.15 -15.53 18.64
CA LEU A 136 -18.66 -16.57 19.55
C LEU A 136 -17.83 -16.02 20.72
N SER A 137 -17.23 -14.84 20.56
CA SER A 137 -16.16 -14.40 21.47
C SER A 137 -16.64 -13.81 22.79
N GLY A 138 -17.90 -13.39 22.92
CA GLY A 138 -18.41 -12.71 24.12
C GLY A 138 -17.66 -11.41 24.48
N GLU A 139 -16.69 -11.00 23.67
CA GLU A 139 -15.86 -9.82 23.86
C GLU A 139 -16.52 -8.58 23.28
N GLY A 140 -16.33 -7.45 23.95
CA GLY A 140 -16.59 -6.14 23.36
C GLY A 140 -15.81 -5.96 22.06
N ASN A 141 -16.54 -5.76 20.96
CA ASN A 141 -16.09 -5.27 19.65
C ASN A 141 -14.69 -5.77 19.18
N LEU A 142 -14.59 -7.02 18.72
CA LEU A 142 -13.39 -7.61 18.08
C LEU A 142 -12.78 -6.71 16.99
N ILE A 143 -13.62 -6.01 16.23
CA ILE A 143 -13.19 -5.07 15.18
C ILE A 143 -12.42 -3.91 15.79
N ALA A 144 -12.86 -3.34 16.92
CA ALA A 144 -12.14 -2.30 17.64
C ALA A 144 -10.76 -2.78 18.11
N SER A 145 -10.68 -4.00 18.66
CA SER A 145 -9.41 -4.63 19.02
C SER A 145 -8.47 -4.77 17.81
N CYS A 146 -8.99 -5.16 16.65
CA CYS A 146 -8.21 -5.26 15.43
C CYS A 146 -7.75 -3.89 14.90
N LYS A 147 -8.61 -2.87 14.92
CA LYS A 147 -8.26 -1.49 14.53
C LYS A 147 -7.13 -0.91 15.39
N ARG A 148 -7.08 -1.23 16.69
CA ARG A 148 -5.98 -0.85 17.60
C ARG A 148 -4.65 -1.51 17.20
N LEU A 149 -4.69 -2.77 16.80
CA LEU A 149 -3.52 -3.56 16.39
C LEU A 149 -2.96 -3.16 15.02
N LEU A 150 -3.78 -2.58 14.13
CA LEU A 150 -3.33 -2.07 12.84
C LEU A 150 -2.32 -0.94 12.97
N ARG A 151 -1.21 -1.04 12.23
CA ARG A 151 -0.30 0.09 11.98
C ARG A 151 -1.00 1.16 11.12
N PRO A 152 -0.57 2.44 11.16
CA PRO A 152 -1.05 3.45 10.20
C PRO A 152 -0.92 2.94 8.76
N GLY A 153 -1.97 3.12 7.94
CA GLY A 153 -2.05 2.63 6.56
C GLY A 153 -2.30 1.13 6.40
N GLY A 154 -2.26 0.37 7.50
CA GLY A 154 -2.65 -1.02 7.51
C GLY A 154 -4.14 -1.20 7.21
N GLN A 155 -4.48 -2.38 6.67
CA GLN A 155 -5.83 -2.73 6.28
C GLN A 155 -6.38 -3.90 7.10
N LEU A 156 -7.62 -3.77 7.56
CA LEU A 156 -8.43 -4.83 8.16
C LEU A 156 -9.44 -5.27 7.10
N ALA A 157 -9.50 -6.57 6.83
CA ALA A 157 -10.54 -7.19 6.00
C ALA A 157 -11.37 -8.14 6.85
N ALA A 158 -12.69 -7.97 6.82
CA ALA A 158 -13.65 -8.86 7.45
C ALA A 158 -14.50 -9.55 6.38
N PHE A 159 -14.81 -10.82 6.62
CA PHE A 159 -15.67 -11.61 5.75
C PHE A 159 -16.63 -12.47 6.56
N GLY A 160 -17.67 -12.96 5.92
CA GLY A 160 -18.60 -13.91 6.52
C GLY A 160 -19.80 -14.13 5.64
N SER A 161 -20.79 -14.86 6.16
CA SER A 161 -22.07 -15.03 5.49
C SER A 161 -22.88 -13.72 5.47
N GLY A 162 -23.62 -13.48 4.38
CA GLY A 162 -24.50 -12.32 4.19
C GLY A 162 -25.66 -12.26 5.18
N ARG A 163 -25.86 -13.32 5.98
CA ARG A 163 -26.80 -13.37 7.10
C ARG A 163 -26.27 -12.72 8.38
N CYS A 164 -24.96 -12.48 8.47
CA CYS A 164 -24.41 -11.68 9.55
C CYS A 164 -24.84 -10.23 9.32
N SER A 165 -25.94 -9.84 9.97
CA SER A 165 -26.31 -8.45 10.17
C SER A 165 -25.29 -7.81 11.11
N ILE A 166 -24.04 -7.64 10.64
CA ILE A 166 -23.18 -6.65 11.27
C ILE A 166 -23.93 -5.35 11.06
N ASP A 167 -24.23 -4.66 12.15
CA ASP A 167 -24.69 -3.29 12.06
C ASP A 167 -23.51 -2.49 11.50
N ILE A 168 -23.39 -2.48 10.18
CA ILE A 168 -22.30 -1.84 9.42
C ILE A 168 -22.18 -0.36 9.83
N LYS A 169 -23.27 0.21 10.34
CA LYS A 169 -23.35 1.56 10.91
C LYS A 169 -22.49 1.74 12.17
N GLU A 170 -22.14 0.67 12.89
CA GLU A 170 -21.20 0.69 14.02
C GLU A 170 -19.72 0.57 13.57
N LEU A 171 -19.45 0.37 12.27
CA LEU A 171 -18.09 0.11 11.75
C LEU A 171 -17.23 1.34 11.42
N GLU A 172 -17.70 2.58 11.61
CA GLU A 172 -16.90 3.80 11.36
C GLU A 172 -16.52 4.53 12.66
N HIS A 173 -15.47 5.35 12.74
CA HIS A 173 -15.52 6.78 12.41
C HIS A 173 -14.14 7.43 12.06
N ASP A 174 -13.13 6.68 11.62
CA ASP A 174 -11.76 7.22 11.49
C ASP A 174 -10.89 6.66 10.33
N GLY A 175 -11.49 6.12 9.26
CA GLY A 175 -10.74 5.54 8.13
C GLY A 175 -11.54 5.41 6.84
N ALA A 176 -10.89 4.92 5.78
CA ALA A 176 -11.54 4.61 4.52
C ALA A 176 -12.13 3.19 4.53
N CYS A 177 -13.42 3.05 4.22
CA CYS A 177 -14.14 1.79 4.24
C CYS A 177 -14.65 1.40 2.85
N GLU A 178 -14.54 0.11 2.50
CA GLU A 178 -15.14 -0.48 1.28
C GLU A 178 -15.99 -1.69 1.67
N ILE A 179 -17.20 -1.84 1.11
CA ILE A 179 -18.07 -3.01 1.31
C ILE A 179 -18.42 -3.61 -0.04
N PHE A 180 -18.21 -4.91 -0.15
CA PHE A 180 -18.57 -5.71 -1.31
C PHE A 180 -19.59 -6.77 -0.88
N GLN A 181 -20.84 -6.57 -1.27
CA GLN A 181 -21.90 -7.55 -1.09
C GLN A 181 -21.87 -8.54 -2.26
N LEU A 182 -21.77 -9.84 -1.96
CA LEU A 182 -21.65 -10.92 -2.94
C LEU A 182 -22.92 -11.77 -2.93
N GLY A 183 -23.99 -11.18 -3.46
CA GLY A 183 -25.34 -11.74 -3.36
C GLY A 183 -25.86 -11.70 -1.92
N GLU A 184 -26.82 -12.57 -1.60
CA GLU A 184 -27.39 -12.68 -0.24
C GLU A 184 -26.54 -13.56 0.69
N GLU A 185 -25.54 -14.25 0.14
CA GLU A 185 -24.84 -15.34 0.81
C GLU A 185 -23.54 -14.92 1.48
N SER A 186 -22.83 -13.92 0.96
CA SER A 186 -21.53 -13.52 1.50
C SER A 186 -21.22 -12.03 1.32
N PHE A 187 -20.25 -11.53 2.07
CA PHE A 187 -19.74 -10.17 1.94
C PHE A 187 -18.23 -10.11 2.22
N VAL A 188 -17.61 -9.01 1.80
CA VAL A 188 -16.29 -8.57 2.24
C VAL A 188 -16.37 -7.11 2.65
N TRP A 189 -15.95 -6.80 3.87
CA TRP A 189 -15.73 -5.44 4.33
C TRP A 189 -14.25 -5.20 4.48
N SER A 190 -13.78 -4.01 4.10
CA SER A 190 -12.42 -3.60 4.35
C SER A 190 -12.37 -2.20 4.96
N TYR A 191 -11.44 -2.02 5.89
CA TYR A 191 -11.13 -0.75 6.54
C TYR A 191 -9.63 -0.50 6.41
N THR A 192 -9.27 0.67 5.90
CA THR A 192 -7.90 1.15 5.89
C THR A 192 -7.75 2.21 6.97
N LYS A 193 -6.82 1.94 7.91
CA LYS A 193 -6.49 2.90 8.96
C LYS A 193 -5.83 4.11 8.33
N ASN A 194 -6.37 5.30 8.62
CA ASN A 194 -5.80 6.53 8.12
C ASN A 194 -4.31 6.61 8.43
N LEU A 195 -3.56 7.19 7.49
CA LEU A 195 -2.20 7.59 7.74
C LEU A 195 -2.27 8.67 8.80
N VAL A 196 -1.83 8.32 10.00
CA VAL A 196 -1.34 9.35 10.91
C VAL A 196 -0.12 9.87 10.20
N CYS A 197 -0.12 11.13 9.77
CA CYS A 197 1.10 11.79 9.33
C CYS A 197 2.17 11.39 10.34
N PRO A 198 3.32 10.85 9.89
CA PRO A 198 4.38 10.56 10.83
C PRO A 198 4.58 11.80 11.69
N ASP A 199 4.87 11.63 12.98
CA ASP A 199 5.38 12.75 13.77
C ASP A 199 6.62 13.25 13.03
N PHE A 200 6.45 14.30 12.23
CA PHE A 200 7.47 15.01 11.48
C PHE A 200 8.42 15.75 12.43
N PHE A 201 8.69 15.18 13.61
CA PHE A 201 9.36 15.81 14.72
C PHE A 201 10.65 15.09 15.11
N ALA A 202 11.15 14.16 14.30
CA ALA A 202 12.54 13.70 14.40
C ALA A 202 13.46 14.81 13.82
N PRO A 203 14.06 15.69 14.66
CA PRO A 203 14.53 17.01 14.22
C PRO A 203 15.57 17.05 13.09
N PRO A 204 16.56 16.13 12.99
CA PRO A 204 17.58 16.25 11.96
C PRO A 204 17.08 15.90 10.55
N TYR A 205 16.16 14.94 10.40
CA TYR A 205 15.72 14.46 9.09
C TYR A 205 14.70 15.39 8.41
N ILE A 206 13.80 16.01 9.19
CA ILE A 206 12.86 17.02 8.66
C ILE A 206 13.61 18.27 8.21
N HIS A 207 14.67 18.65 8.91
CA HIS A 207 15.48 19.78 8.49
C HIS A 207 16.12 19.53 7.11
N GLU A 208 16.72 18.35 6.89
CA GLU A 208 17.29 17.98 5.59
C GLU A 208 16.23 17.91 4.48
N LEU A 209 15.07 17.30 4.74
CA LEU A 209 13.99 17.22 3.75
C LEU A 209 13.40 18.59 3.41
N ASN A 210 13.25 19.48 4.39
CA ASN A 210 12.78 20.84 4.15
C ASN A 210 13.79 21.65 3.34
N LEU A 211 15.10 21.46 3.58
CA LEU A 211 16.15 22.08 2.78
C LEU A 211 16.11 21.60 1.32
N LEU A 212 16.00 20.28 1.10
CA LEU A 212 15.89 19.70 -0.24
C LEU A 212 14.61 20.12 -0.95
N GLN A 213 13.48 20.17 -0.24
CA GLN A 213 12.24 20.71 -0.77
C GLN A 213 12.43 22.15 -1.23
N HIS A 214 13.02 23.01 -0.38
CA HIS A 214 13.24 24.41 -0.72
C HIS A 214 14.17 24.55 -1.94
N GLU A 215 15.24 23.75 -2.01
CA GLU A 215 16.14 23.73 -3.14
C GLU A 215 15.41 23.33 -4.43
N LEU A 216 14.64 22.24 -4.41
CA LEU A 216 13.87 21.79 -5.56
C LEU A 216 12.86 22.86 -6.00
N GLU A 217 12.15 23.49 -5.07
CA GLU A 217 11.22 24.58 -5.39
C GLU A 217 11.93 25.74 -6.09
N GLN A 218 13.12 26.13 -5.62
CA GLN A 218 13.92 27.17 -6.27
C GLN A 218 14.37 26.76 -7.68
N LYS A 219 14.83 25.51 -7.87
CA LYS A 219 15.27 25.03 -9.19
C LYS A 219 14.10 24.97 -10.18
N MET A 220 12.93 24.53 -9.73
CA MET A 220 11.72 24.47 -10.55
C MET A 220 11.20 25.86 -10.92
N GLN A 221 11.22 26.82 -9.98
CA GLN A 221 10.87 28.22 -10.28
C GLN A 221 11.83 28.83 -11.31
N ALA A 222 13.13 28.59 -11.18
CA ALA A 222 14.12 29.05 -12.14
C ALA A 222 13.90 28.41 -13.53
N LEU A 223 13.56 27.11 -13.56
CA LEU A 223 13.22 26.40 -14.78
C LEU A 223 12.00 27.01 -15.50
N PHE A 224 10.91 27.27 -14.76
CA PHE A 224 9.70 27.85 -15.34
C PHE A 224 9.83 29.33 -15.73
N ALA A 225 10.73 30.07 -15.07
CA ALA A 225 10.99 31.47 -15.38
C ALA A 225 12.00 31.65 -16.54
N ALA A 226 12.73 30.60 -16.91
CA ALA A 226 13.70 30.67 -17.99
C ALA A 226 12.99 30.94 -19.33
N PRO A 227 13.51 31.84 -20.17
CA PRO A 227 12.94 32.12 -21.47
C PRO A 227 13.06 30.87 -22.35
N PHE A 228 11.91 30.23 -22.62
CA PHE A 228 11.79 29.15 -23.57
C PHE A 228 11.94 29.70 -24.99
N CYS A 229 13.12 29.59 -25.57
CA CYS A 229 13.38 29.94 -26.96
C CYS A 229 14.13 28.81 -27.67
N SER A 230 13.48 28.23 -28.68
CA SER A 230 13.98 27.16 -29.54
C SER A 230 15.32 27.47 -30.23
N GLU A 231 15.73 28.74 -30.29
CA GLU A 231 16.98 29.17 -30.91
C GLU A 231 18.20 29.14 -29.97
N ARG A 232 18.01 28.93 -28.65
CA ARG A 232 19.09 28.94 -27.64
C ARG A 232 18.92 27.84 -26.59
N SER A 233 18.67 26.61 -27.04
CA SER A 233 18.52 25.44 -26.17
C SER A 233 19.67 25.28 -25.15
N SER A 234 20.88 25.77 -25.46
CA SER A 234 22.03 25.79 -24.56
C SER A 234 21.82 26.58 -23.26
N ASP A 235 21.02 27.65 -23.29
CA ASP A 235 20.82 28.53 -22.13
C ASP A 235 19.80 27.93 -21.15
N TYR A 236 18.93 27.04 -21.65
CA TYR A 236 17.89 26.37 -20.87
C TYR A 236 18.40 25.09 -20.17
N GLN A 237 19.34 24.37 -20.80
CA GLN A 237 19.89 23.10 -20.31
C GLN A 237 20.46 23.13 -18.87
N PRO A 238 21.15 24.19 -18.40
CA PRO A 238 21.62 24.28 -17.02
C PRO A 238 20.47 24.29 -16.00
N PHE A 239 19.37 24.98 -16.30
CA PHE A 239 18.20 25.01 -15.41
C PHE A 239 17.55 23.64 -15.31
N LEU A 240 17.41 22.94 -16.45
CA LEU A 240 16.84 21.60 -16.50
C LEU A 240 17.70 20.57 -15.77
N SER A 241 19.02 20.61 -16.00
CA SER A 241 19.97 19.72 -15.32
C SER A 241 19.94 19.91 -13.80
N ASN A 242 19.87 21.16 -13.34
CA ASN A 242 19.76 21.48 -11.92
C ASN A 242 18.44 20.99 -11.31
N ALA A 243 17.32 21.12 -12.02
CA ALA A 243 16.02 20.62 -11.58
C ALA A 243 16.01 19.08 -11.49
N ILE A 244 16.56 18.37 -12.49
CA ILE A 244 16.70 16.91 -12.48
C ILE A 244 17.55 16.45 -11.30
N TYR A 245 18.68 17.12 -11.05
CA TYR A 245 19.55 16.78 -9.92
C TYR A 245 18.83 16.95 -8.58
N ALA A 246 18.17 18.08 -8.36
CA ALA A 246 17.42 18.34 -7.14
C ALA A 246 16.26 17.35 -6.92
N ALA A 247 15.54 16.98 -7.99
CA ALA A 247 14.45 16.00 -7.92
C ALA A 247 14.97 14.60 -7.56
N ARG A 248 16.09 14.18 -8.15
CA ARG A 248 16.76 12.91 -7.82
C ARG A 248 17.28 12.87 -6.39
N GLU A 249 17.82 13.98 -5.91
CA GLU A 249 18.33 14.04 -4.54
C GLU A 249 17.19 13.95 -3.52
N MET A 250 16.07 14.61 -3.80
CA MET A 250 14.85 14.46 -3.02
C MET A 250 14.33 13.01 -3.04
N GLU A 251 14.26 12.37 -4.21
CA GLU A 251 13.88 10.95 -4.34
C GLU A 251 14.81 10.03 -3.54
N ARG A 252 16.12 10.26 -3.61
CA ARG A 252 17.15 9.51 -2.87
C ARG A 252 16.94 9.63 -1.37
N HIS A 253 16.72 10.84 -0.87
CA HIS A 253 16.49 11.08 0.56
C HIS A 253 15.17 10.47 1.05
N LEU A 254 14.10 10.58 0.28
CA LEU A 254 12.81 9.92 0.57
C LEU A 254 12.95 8.39 0.60
N SER A 255 13.78 7.83 -0.29
CA SER A 255 14.06 6.38 -0.31
C SER A 255 14.84 5.91 0.93
N LEU A 256 15.80 6.69 1.41
CA LEU A 256 16.61 6.38 2.59
C LEU A 256 15.84 6.53 3.91
N SER A 257 14.86 7.43 3.93
CA SER A 257 14.04 7.74 5.10
C SER A 257 12.69 7.01 5.09
N ARG A 258 12.54 6.02 4.21
CA ARG A 258 11.33 5.21 3.99
C ARG A 258 10.61 4.67 5.23
N PRO A 259 11.29 4.18 6.30
CA PRO A 259 10.60 3.76 7.53
C PRO A 259 9.90 4.90 8.28
N LEU A 260 10.13 6.15 7.90
CA LEU A 260 9.49 7.31 8.53
C LEU A 260 8.25 7.76 7.77
N PHE A 261 8.05 7.33 6.52
CA PHE A 261 7.00 7.84 5.62
C PHE A 261 6.02 6.76 5.19
N TYR A 262 5.73 5.79 6.08
CA TYR A 262 5.22 4.42 5.84
C TYR A 262 4.19 4.16 4.74
N ASP A 263 3.51 5.15 4.16
CA ASP A 263 2.59 5.00 3.01
C ASP A 263 2.38 6.32 2.21
N LEU A 264 3.22 7.34 2.43
CA LEU A 264 3.17 8.57 1.64
C LEU A 264 3.82 8.29 0.27
N ASP A 265 3.05 8.46 -0.81
CA ASP A 265 3.48 8.23 -2.20
C ASP A 265 4.57 9.22 -2.68
N LEU A 266 5.20 9.94 -1.76
CA LEU A 266 6.13 11.05 -2.00
C LEU A 266 7.32 10.62 -2.85
N LYS A 267 7.85 9.41 -2.66
CA LYS A 267 8.94 8.91 -3.51
C LYS A 267 8.46 8.67 -4.95
N ASN A 268 7.26 8.12 -5.16
CA ASN A 268 6.75 7.92 -6.52
C ASN A 268 6.43 9.24 -7.19
N GLN A 269 5.88 10.21 -6.46
CA GLN A 269 5.67 11.54 -7.00
C GLN A 269 6.99 12.26 -7.34
N ALA A 270 8.02 12.11 -6.50
CA ALA A 270 9.36 12.62 -6.82
C ALA A 270 9.98 11.90 -8.04
N ASN A 271 9.70 10.60 -8.20
CA ASN A 271 10.11 9.80 -9.36
C ASN A 271 9.37 10.22 -10.64
N ASP A 272 8.05 10.45 -10.57
CA ASP A 272 7.22 10.91 -11.69
C ASP A 272 7.63 12.31 -12.16
N LEU A 273 7.98 13.19 -11.21
CA LEU A 273 8.58 14.49 -11.50
C LEU A 273 9.93 14.33 -12.20
N THR A 274 10.80 13.45 -11.70
CA THR A 274 12.11 13.16 -12.31
C THR A 274 11.97 12.63 -13.74
N HIS A 275 11.03 11.71 -13.98
CA HIS A 275 10.75 11.20 -15.33
C HIS A 275 10.23 12.29 -16.26
N SER A 276 9.30 13.12 -15.80
CA SER A 276 8.78 14.23 -16.60
C SER A 276 9.87 15.23 -17.00
N LEU A 277 10.82 15.49 -16.09
CA LEU A 277 11.99 16.33 -16.38
C LEU A 277 12.96 15.68 -17.38
N LEU A 278 13.13 14.35 -17.33
CA LEU A 278 13.94 13.62 -18.30
C LEU A 278 13.28 13.56 -19.68
N ASP A 279 11.96 13.35 -19.73
CA ASP A 279 11.17 13.42 -20.96
C ASP A 279 11.30 14.80 -21.61
N LEU A 280 11.24 15.88 -20.82
CA LEU A 280 11.50 17.24 -21.28
C LEU A 280 12.92 17.39 -21.85
N ALA A 281 13.94 16.81 -21.20
CA ALA A 281 15.32 16.87 -21.69
C ALA A 281 15.49 16.17 -23.05
N VAL A 282 14.83 15.03 -23.23
CA VAL A 282 14.78 14.31 -24.51
C VAL A 282 14.03 15.13 -25.55
N ALA A 283 12.88 15.70 -25.20
CA ALA A 283 12.07 16.50 -26.12
C ALA A 283 12.84 17.69 -26.68
N ILE A 284 13.62 18.38 -25.82
CA ILE A 284 14.51 19.49 -26.20
C ILE A 284 15.64 19.00 -27.11
N ALA A 285 16.26 17.85 -26.78
CA ALA A 285 17.32 17.28 -27.60
C ALA A 285 16.83 16.83 -28.99
N MET A 286 15.53 16.51 -29.10
CA MET A 286 14.87 16.10 -30.34
C MET A 286 14.14 17.24 -31.06
N GLU A 287 14.20 18.48 -30.55
CA GLU A 287 13.48 19.65 -31.07
C GLU A 287 11.98 19.38 -31.28
N SER A 288 11.35 18.71 -30.32
CA SER A 288 9.97 18.23 -30.38
C SER A 288 9.11 18.84 -29.27
N ASP A 289 7.81 19.05 -29.53
CA ASP A 289 6.77 19.72 -28.72
C ASP A 289 7.09 20.02 -27.24
N GLU A 290 8.03 20.93 -27.00
CA GLU A 290 8.62 21.19 -25.67
C GLU A 290 7.59 21.78 -24.70
N ALA A 291 6.64 22.55 -25.23
CA ALA A 291 5.57 23.17 -24.45
C ALA A 291 4.64 22.12 -23.82
N PHE A 292 4.35 21.03 -24.53
CA PHE A 292 3.59 19.91 -24.00
C PHE A 292 4.30 19.24 -22.82
N PHE A 293 5.60 18.95 -22.96
CA PHE A 293 6.39 18.31 -21.90
C PHE A 293 6.59 19.24 -20.70
N LEU A 294 6.77 20.54 -20.92
CA LEU A 294 6.84 21.53 -19.84
C LEU A 294 5.54 21.60 -19.02
N ALA A 295 4.38 21.55 -19.69
CA ALA A 295 3.09 21.53 -19.01
C ALA A 295 2.93 20.28 -18.12
N ARG A 296 3.40 19.11 -18.59
CA ARG A 296 3.43 17.88 -17.77
C ARG A 296 4.34 18.00 -16.56
N VAL A 297 5.52 18.60 -16.72
CA VAL A 297 6.44 18.88 -15.59
C VAL A 297 5.77 19.78 -14.55
N LEU A 298 5.05 20.83 -14.98
CA LEU A 298 4.34 21.74 -14.09
C LEU A 298 3.22 21.04 -13.30
N GLU A 299 2.45 20.19 -13.97
CA GLU A 299 1.38 19.39 -13.35
C GLU A 299 1.94 18.44 -12.28
N GLN A 300 3.02 17.71 -12.60
CA GLN A 300 3.64 16.78 -11.66
C GLN A 300 4.26 17.51 -10.46
N PHE A 301 4.94 18.63 -10.70
CA PHE A 301 5.50 19.44 -9.62
C PHE A 301 4.41 20.00 -8.69
N SER A 302 3.28 20.45 -9.25
CA SER A 302 2.15 20.95 -8.47
C SER A 302 1.51 19.85 -7.61
N THR A 303 1.36 18.66 -8.18
CA THR A 303 0.83 17.48 -7.49
C THR A 303 1.73 17.07 -6.32
N TRP A 304 3.04 17.00 -6.56
CA TRP A 304 4.04 16.71 -5.54
C TRP A 304 4.02 17.75 -4.40
N LYS A 305 3.94 19.04 -4.73
CA LYS A 305 3.90 20.12 -3.74
C LYS A 305 2.65 20.05 -2.84
N ALA A 306 1.51 19.68 -3.40
CA ALA A 306 0.27 19.52 -2.63
C ALA A 306 0.38 18.42 -1.56
N CYS A 307 1.10 17.33 -1.86
CA CYS A 307 1.27 16.21 -0.93
C CYS A 307 2.24 16.48 0.23
N LEU A 308 3.06 17.52 0.14
CA LEU A 308 3.96 17.97 1.21
C LEU A 308 3.34 19.06 2.10
N SER A 309 2.17 19.59 1.74
CA SER A 309 1.50 20.70 2.43
C SER A 309 0.42 20.24 3.44
N ILE A 310 0.37 18.94 3.75
CA ILE A 310 -0.60 18.28 4.66
C ILE A 310 0.12 17.86 5.94
#